data_AF-A0A317QNS9-F1
#
_entry.id   AF-A0A317QNS9-F1
#
_cell.length_a   1.000
_cell.length_b   1.000
_cell.length_c   1.000
_cell.angle_alpha   90.00
_cell.angle_beta   90.00
_cell.angle_gamma   90.00
#
_symmetry.space_group_name_H-M   'P 1'
#
loop_
_entity.id
_entity.type
_entity.pdbx_description
1 polymer ?
#
loop_
_entity_poly.entity_id
_entity_poly.type
_entity_poly.pdbx_seq_one_letter_code
_entity_poly.pdbx_strand_id
1 'polypeptide(L)'
;MTRLTVGDPAPPLALPDTDGVVVRLDPAAHAASVVVFTANGCPYARAWHDRIQAVARDWADRDVAVVQVVSNDETDHPEDSVDGMRARVAAGEVAGPFLRDAEQSAARAWGATATPEVFVVDRDGVLRYSGAPDGDHDDPAQDAAWLRAALADVLAGREVARPVTSPAGCSVKWRVELLWWAGCPTHGQAADLLRRVLDDLGRGEVHVAEREVRSREEAARLGFPGSPTFQVGRRDLFPVDAPPALTCRVYARADGRSSPLPDADDLAARLREALTRPWELPGWVDFRRQTASPS
;
A
#
# COMPACT_ATOMS: atom_id res chain seq x y z
N MET A 1 -0.15 6.74 9.40
CA MET A 1 -1.33 6.64 8.54
C MET A 1 -2.34 5.82 9.31
N THR A 2 -3.62 6.19 9.30
CA THR A 2 -4.65 5.35 9.93
C THR A 2 -4.95 4.19 9.01
N ARG A 3 -4.68 2.95 9.45
CA ARG A 3 -5.06 1.73 8.73
C ARG A 3 -6.58 1.58 8.80
N LEU A 4 -7.21 1.16 7.69
CA LEU A 4 -8.64 0.90 7.66
C LEU A 4 -8.99 -0.23 8.63
N THR A 5 -10.03 -0.02 9.44
CA THR A 5 -10.53 -1.00 10.42
C THR A 5 -11.90 -1.52 10.00
N VAL A 6 -12.22 -2.76 10.38
CA VAL A 6 -13.53 -3.34 10.06
C VAL A 6 -14.64 -2.49 10.69
N GLY A 7 -15.64 -2.14 9.88
CA GLY A 7 -16.69 -1.18 10.22
C GLY A 7 -16.49 0.20 9.62
N ASP A 8 -15.28 0.54 9.16
CA ASP A 8 -15.03 1.81 8.49
C ASP A 8 -15.60 1.84 7.06
N PRO A 9 -16.02 3.01 6.56
CA PRO A 9 -16.32 3.19 5.15
C PRO A 9 -15.06 3.00 4.30
N ALA A 10 -15.15 2.17 3.28
CA ALA A 10 -14.07 1.92 2.34
C ALA A 10 -13.73 3.20 1.56
N PRO A 11 -12.45 3.59 1.45
CA PRO A 11 -12.04 4.71 0.62
C PRO A 11 -12.41 4.48 -0.85
N PRO A 12 -12.73 5.54 -1.61
CA PRO A 12 -12.99 5.40 -3.04
C PRO A 12 -11.77 4.80 -3.75
N LEU A 13 -12.02 3.90 -4.70
CA LEU A 13 -11.00 3.29 -5.54
C LEU A 13 -11.28 3.61 -7.01
N ALA A 14 -10.39 4.39 -7.63
CA ALA A 14 -10.45 4.76 -9.03
C ALA A 14 -9.04 4.77 -9.60
N LEU A 15 -8.67 3.73 -10.35
CA LEU A 15 -7.31 3.52 -10.84
C LEU A 15 -7.33 3.02 -12.29
N PRO A 16 -6.30 3.34 -13.09
CA PRO A 16 -6.15 2.78 -14.42
C PRO A 16 -5.87 1.27 -14.35
N ASP A 17 -6.48 0.52 -15.25
CA ASP A 17 -6.08 -0.85 -15.55
C ASP A 17 -4.79 -0.89 -16.41
N THR A 18 -4.43 -2.08 -16.90
CA THR A 18 -3.25 -2.27 -17.73
C THR A 18 -3.31 -1.58 -19.09
N ASP A 19 -4.49 -1.21 -19.58
CA ASP A 19 -4.68 -0.48 -20.84
C ASP A 19 -4.85 1.03 -20.62
N GLY A 20 -4.79 1.47 -19.36
CA GLY A 20 -4.93 2.87 -18.97
C GLY A 20 -6.39 3.31 -18.78
N VAL A 21 -7.35 2.39 -18.87
CA VAL A 21 -8.76 2.69 -18.64
C VAL A 21 -9.00 2.79 -17.14
N VAL A 22 -9.55 3.92 -16.69
CA VAL A 22 -9.86 4.12 -15.27
C VAL A 22 -11.06 3.27 -14.87
N VAL A 23 -10.79 2.24 -14.06
CA VAL A 23 -11.80 1.42 -13.41
C VAL A 23 -12.13 2.03 -12.05
N ARG A 24 -13.43 2.13 -11.76
CA ARG A 24 -13.95 2.60 -10.47
C ARG A 24 -14.63 1.45 -9.76
N LEU A 25 -14.29 1.22 -8.50
CA LEU A 25 -15.04 0.32 -7.65
C LEU A 25 -16.27 1.07 -7.12
N ASP A 26 -17.46 0.57 -7.46
CA ASP A 26 -18.72 0.99 -6.84
C ASP A 26 -19.23 -0.17 -5.96
N PRO A 27 -19.08 -0.07 -4.62
CA PRO A 27 -19.56 -1.10 -3.71
C PRO A 27 -21.07 -1.38 -3.86
N ALA A 28 -21.88 -0.37 -4.19
CA ALA A 28 -23.33 -0.51 -4.29
C ALA A 28 -23.79 -1.31 -5.52
N ALA A 29 -22.91 -1.43 -6.53
CA ALA A 29 -23.15 -2.19 -7.74
C ALA A 29 -23.15 -3.71 -7.51
N HIS A 30 -22.57 -4.17 -6.39
CA HIS A 30 -22.35 -5.59 -6.10
C HIS A 30 -22.86 -5.97 -4.70
N ALA A 31 -23.17 -7.24 -4.47
CA ALA A 31 -23.52 -7.73 -3.14
C ALA A 31 -22.30 -7.72 -2.19
N ALA A 32 -21.10 -7.91 -2.74
CA ALA A 32 -19.83 -7.67 -2.05
C ALA A 32 -18.73 -7.28 -3.05
N SER A 33 -17.70 -6.60 -2.57
CA SER A 33 -16.50 -6.26 -3.33
C SER A 33 -15.24 -6.69 -2.59
N VAL A 34 -14.27 -7.27 -3.29
CA VAL A 34 -12.97 -7.64 -2.77
C VAL A 34 -11.92 -6.75 -3.42
N VAL A 35 -11.10 -6.10 -2.60
CA VAL A 35 -9.90 -5.39 -3.05
C VAL A 35 -8.68 -6.14 -2.54
N VAL A 36 -7.80 -6.53 -3.47
CA VAL A 36 -6.56 -7.23 -3.15
C VAL A 36 -5.37 -6.36 -3.55
N PHE A 37 -4.63 -5.86 -2.58
CA PHE A 37 -3.33 -5.25 -2.85
C PHE A 37 -2.32 -6.38 -3.06
N THR A 38 -1.74 -6.47 -4.24
CA THR A 38 -0.88 -7.59 -4.66
C THR A 38 0.38 -7.09 -5.39
N ALA A 39 1.21 -8.03 -5.83
CA ALA A 39 2.40 -7.77 -6.61
C ALA A 39 2.65 -8.92 -7.60
N ASN A 40 3.43 -8.64 -8.64
CA ASN A 40 3.92 -9.61 -9.62
C ASN A 40 5.16 -10.34 -9.09
N GLY A 41 6.07 -9.60 -8.44
CA GLY A 41 7.36 -10.14 -7.97
C GLY A 41 7.34 -10.82 -6.61
N CYS A 42 6.40 -10.48 -5.75
CA CYS A 42 6.38 -10.97 -4.38
C CYS A 42 6.14 -12.50 -4.32
N PRO A 43 7.01 -13.28 -3.66
CA PRO A 43 6.84 -14.74 -3.56
C PRO A 43 5.53 -15.11 -2.85
N TYR A 44 5.10 -14.37 -1.83
CA TYR A 44 3.83 -14.59 -1.14
C TYR A 44 2.63 -14.30 -2.06
N ALA A 45 2.68 -13.21 -2.81
CA ALA A 45 1.62 -12.86 -3.76
C ALA A 45 1.49 -13.93 -4.85
N ARG A 46 2.60 -14.50 -5.31
CA ARG A 46 2.61 -15.63 -6.25
C ARG A 46 2.06 -16.91 -5.62
N ALA A 47 2.44 -17.22 -4.38
CA ALA A 47 1.98 -18.42 -3.68
C ALA A 47 0.46 -18.44 -3.43
N TRP A 48 -0.16 -17.27 -3.19
CA TRP A 48 -1.62 -17.14 -3.07
C TRP A 48 -2.34 -16.84 -4.39
N HIS A 49 -1.61 -16.58 -5.47
CA HIS A 49 -2.18 -16.05 -6.71
C HIS A 49 -3.34 -16.91 -7.21
N ASP A 50 -3.10 -18.19 -7.46
CA ASP A 50 -4.08 -19.10 -8.06
C ASP A 50 -5.37 -19.20 -7.23
N ARG A 51 -5.25 -19.19 -5.89
CA ARG A 51 -6.38 -19.21 -4.96
C ARG A 51 -7.20 -17.92 -5.04
N ILE A 52 -6.56 -16.76 -5.12
CA ILE A 52 -7.23 -15.47 -5.30
C ILE A 52 -7.96 -15.43 -6.65
N GLN A 53 -7.35 -15.96 -7.72
CA GLN A 53 -8.02 -16.03 -9.02
C GLN A 53 -9.17 -17.04 -9.03
N ALA A 54 -9.05 -18.16 -8.30
CA ALA A 54 -10.14 -19.10 -8.11
C ALA A 54 -11.33 -18.42 -7.42
N VAL A 55 -11.08 -17.65 -6.34
CA VAL A 55 -12.13 -16.83 -5.69
C VAL A 55 -12.77 -15.86 -6.69
N ALA A 56 -11.98 -15.13 -7.48
CA ALA A 56 -12.52 -14.21 -8.48
C ALA A 56 -13.43 -14.90 -9.51
N ARG A 57 -13.08 -16.11 -9.95
CA ARG A 57 -13.89 -16.89 -10.89
C ARG A 57 -15.14 -17.48 -10.22
N ASP A 58 -14.98 -18.12 -9.07
CA ASP A 58 -16.05 -18.85 -8.37
C ASP A 58 -17.18 -17.92 -7.87
N TRP A 59 -16.86 -16.65 -7.59
CA TRP A 59 -17.80 -15.68 -7.03
C TRP A 59 -18.30 -14.64 -8.05
N ALA A 60 -17.80 -14.65 -9.29
CA ALA A 60 -18.28 -13.75 -10.35
C ALA A 60 -19.78 -13.89 -10.60
N ASP A 61 -20.30 -15.12 -10.63
CA ASP A 61 -21.74 -15.42 -10.82
C ASP A 61 -22.59 -15.18 -9.56
N ARG A 62 -21.97 -14.72 -8.45
CA ARG A 62 -22.63 -14.48 -7.16
C ARG A 62 -22.70 -13.00 -6.80
N ASP A 63 -22.61 -12.13 -7.80
CA ASP A 63 -22.62 -10.67 -7.64
C ASP A 63 -21.49 -10.17 -6.71
N VAL A 64 -20.29 -10.74 -6.87
CA VAL A 64 -19.07 -10.29 -6.19
C VAL A 64 -18.06 -9.76 -7.19
N ALA A 65 -17.59 -8.53 -6.98
CA ALA A 65 -16.46 -7.98 -7.72
C ALA A 65 -15.14 -8.28 -7.00
N VAL A 66 -14.12 -8.72 -7.74
CA VAL A 66 -12.75 -8.86 -7.22
C VAL A 66 -11.82 -7.97 -8.03
N VAL A 67 -11.24 -6.96 -7.38
CA VAL A 67 -10.33 -5.97 -7.96
C VAL A 67 -8.95 -6.17 -7.35
N GLN A 68 -7.93 -6.19 -8.19
CA GLN A 68 -6.55 -6.45 -7.79
C GLN A 68 -5.70 -5.20 -8.08
N VAL A 69 -4.88 -4.77 -7.13
CA VAL A 69 -4.16 -3.48 -7.18
C VAL A 69 -2.67 -3.70 -6.97
N VAL A 70 -1.84 -3.21 -7.89
CA VAL A 70 -0.38 -3.19 -7.76
C VAL A 70 0.08 -1.77 -7.44
N SER A 71 0.56 -1.58 -6.21
CA SER A 71 1.02 -0.29 -5.69
C SER A 71 2.54 -0.19 -5.54
N ASN A 72 3.29 -1.27 -5.74
CA ASN A 72 4.74 -1.27 -5.57
C ASN A 72 5.44 -0.27 -6.51
N ASP A 73 6.57 0.30 -6.06
CA ASP A 73 7.40 1.18 -6.87
C ASP A 73 8.21 0.38 -7.89
N GLU A 74 7.88 0.58 -9.17
CA GLU A 74 8.46 -0.15 -10.30
C GLU A 74 9.93 0.20 -10.59
N THR A 75 10.45 1.27 -9.98
CA THR A 75 11.85 1.66 -10.13
C THR A 75 12.79 0.60 -9.53
N ASP A 76 12.41 0.04 -8.38
CA ASP A 76 13.18 -0.99 -7.67
C ASP A 76 12.61 -2.41 -7.91
N HIS A 77 11.35 -2.49 -8.32
CA HIS A 77 10.64 -3.75 -8.62
C HIS A 77 10.04 -3.69 -10.04
N PRO A 78 10.87 -3.73 -11.10
CA PRO A 78 10.43 -3.52 -12.48
C PRO A 78 9.37 -4.53 -12.96
N GLU A 79 9.29 -5.69 -12.33
CA GLU A 79 8.22 -6.67 -12.57
C GLU A 79 6.83 -6.17 -12.17
N ASP A 80 6.73 -5.20 -11.24
CA ASP A 80 5.48 -4.55 -10.82
C ASP A 80 5.10 -3.36 -11.72
N SER A 81 5.82 -3.14 -12.82
CA SER A 81 5.46 -2.16 -13.86
C SER A 81 4.16 -2.54 -14.58
N VAL A 82 3.55 -1.56 -15.26
CA VAL A 82 2.37 -1.78 -16.10
C VAL A 82 2.64 -2.82 -17.19
N ASP A 83 3.86 -2.87 -17.76
CA ASP A 83 4.20 -3.87 -18.77
C ASP A 83 4.30 -5.29 -18.17
N GLY A 84 4.85 -5.42 -16.96
CA GLY A 84 4.82 -6.69 -16.21
C GLY A 84 3.38 -7.12 -15.91
N MET A 85 2.51 -6.18 -15.54
CA MET A 85 1.08 -6.45 -15.34
C MET A 85 0.39 -6.90 -16.64
N ARG A 86 0.62 -6.21 -17.76
CA ARG A 86 0.09 -6.57 -19.10
C ARG A 86 0.48 -7.98 -19.49
N ALA A 87 1.73 -8.37 -19.22
CA ALA A 87 2.21 -9.71 -19.53
C ALA A 87 1.39 -10.80 -18.82
N ARG A 88 1.03 -10.58 -17.55
CA ARG A 88 0.19 -11.52 -16.77
C ARG A 88 -1.26 -11.57 -17.26
N VAL A 89 -1.83 -10.42 -17.61
CA VAL A 89 -3.17 -10.36 -18.22
C VAL A 89 -3.17 -11.12 -19.56
N ALA A 90 -2.18 -10.90 -20.42
CA ALA A 90 -2.04 -11.58 -21.71
C ALA A 90 -1.83 -13.09 -21.56
N ALA A 91 -1.19 -13.54 -20.48
CA ALA A 91 -1.02 -14.95 -20.14
C ALA A 91 -2.30 -15.61 -19.59
N GLY A 92 -3.38 -14.84 -19.37
CA GLY A 92 -4.65 -15.34 -18.80
C GLY A 92 -4.56 -15.67 -17.30
N GLU A 93 -3.53 -15.16 -16.63
CA GLU A 93 -3.31 -15.42 -15.20
C GLU A 93 -4.32 -14.67 -14.32
N VAL A 94 -4.84 -13.53 -14.77
CA VAL A 94 -5.63 -12.63 -13.92
C VAL A 94 -7.12 -12.69 -14.27
N ALA A 95 -7.95 -12.91 -13.25
CA ALA A 95 -9.41 -12.87 -13.31
C ALA A 95 -9.93 -11.58 -12.65
N GLY A 96 -10.66 -10.77 -13.42
CA GLY A 96 -11.18 -9.48 -12.97
C GLY A 96 -10.23 -8.30 -13.21
N PRO A 97 -10.61 -7.07 -12.79
CA PRO A 97 -9.80 -5.88 -13.02
C PRO A 97 -8.44 -5.92 -12.31
N PHE A 98 -7.39 -5.54 -13.05
CA PHE A 98 -6.02 -5.46 -12.55
C PHE A 98 -5.46 -4.05 -12.70
N LEU A 99 -5.32 -3.35 -11.58
CA LEU A 99 -5.20 -1.90 -11.53
C LEU A 99 -3.82 -1.47 -11.04
N ARG A 100 -3.31 -0.38 -11.63
CA ARG A 100 -2.02 0.22 -11.27
C ARG A 100 -2.22 1.43 -10.37
N ASP A 101 -1.67 1.38 -9.17
CA ASP A 101 -1.61 2.50 -8.22
C ASP A 101 -0.20 3.13 -8.21
N ALA A 102 0.17 3.80 -9.29
CA ALA A 102 1.52 4.37 -9.49
C ALA A 102 1.88 5.47 -8.48
N GLU A 103 0.87 6.15 -7.93
CA GLU A 103 1.04 7.20 -6.92
C GLU A 103 0.92 6.65 -5.48
N GLN A 104 0.69 5.35 -5.33
CA GLN A 104 0.58 4.62 -4.05
C GLN A 104 -0.52 5.19 -3.13
N SER A 105 -1.49 5.86 -3.74
CA SER A 105 -2.52 6.62 -3.06
C SER A 105 -3.64 5.73 -2.55
N ALA A 106 -3.99 4.69 -3.30
CA ALA A 106 -4.96 3.70 -2.90
C ALA A 106 -4.40 2.84 -1.77
N ALA A 107 -3.17 2.31 -1.89
CA ALA A 107 -2.54 1.53 -0.81
C ALA A 107 -2.51 2.32 0.50
N ARG A 108 -2.22 3.62 0.43
CA ARG A 108 -2.22 4.49 1.61
C ARG A 108 -3.62 4.68 2.18
N ALA A 109 -4.61 4.97 1.33
CA ALA A 109 -5.97 5.25 1.78
C ALA A 109 -6.59 4.02 2.44
N TRP A 110 -6.32 2.83 1.90
CA TRP A 110 -6.79 1.55 2.44
C TRP A 110 -5.93 1.03 3.60
N GLY A 111 -4.74 1.60 3.80
CA GLY A 111 -3.80 1.16 4.84
C GLY A 111 -3.18 -0.20 4.55
N ALA A 112 -2.99 -0.55 3.28
CA ALA A 112 -2.33 -1.78 2.87
C ALA A 112 -0.85 -1.75 3.28
N THR A 113 -0.40 -2.87 3.85
CA THR A 113 0.95 -3.06 4.37
C THR A 113 1.64 -4.26 3.76
N ALA A 114 0.89 -5.27 3.29
CA ALA A 114 1.42 -6.49 2.71
C ALA A 114 1.00 -6.70 1.25
N THR A 115 1.72 -7.60 0.58
CA THR A 115 1.33 -8.19 -0.70
C THR A 115 1.37 -9.72 -0.59
N PRO A 116 0.23 -10.42 -0.74
CA PRO A 116 -1.11 -9.88 -0.90
C PRO A 116 -1.73 -9.43 0.43
N GLU A 117 -2.60 -8.43 0.40
CA GLU A 117 -3.50 -8.08 1.51
C GLU A 117 -4.92 -7.90 0.96
N VAL A 118 -5.89 -8.56 1.59
CA VAL A 118 -7.27 -8.66 1.14
C VAL A 118 -8.18 -7.80 1.99
N PHE A 119 -9.11 -7.09 1.34
CA PHE A 119 -10.16 -6.30 1.94
C PHE A 119 -11.52 -6.70 1.35
N VAL A 120 -12.48 -7.11 2.17
CA VAL A 120 -13.87 -7.38 1.72
C VAL A 120 -14.76 -6.24 2.20
N VAL A 121 -15.48 -5.64 1.26
CA VAL A 121 -16.41 -4.53 1.45
C VAL A 121 -17.81 -5.01 1.09
N ASP A 122 -18.79 -4.67 1.91
CA ASP A 122 -20.19 -4.98 1.60
C ASP A 122 -20.81 -3.96 0.63
N ARG A 123 -22.09 -4.18 0.30
CA ARG A 123 -22.86 -3.30 -0.61
C ARG A 123 -23.01 -1.87 -0.09
N ASP A 124 -22.95 -1.66 1.22
CA ASP A 124 -23.04 -0.34 1.84
C ASP A 124 -21.69 0.40 1.83
N GLY A 125 -20.64 -0.21 1.27
CA GLY A 125 -19.31 0.36 1.22
C GLY A 125 -18.56 0.24 2.54
N VAL A 126 -18.96 -0.67 3.44
CA VAL A 126 -18.32 -0.87 4.75
C VAL A 126 -17.33 -2.03 4.70
N LEU A 127 -16.13 -1.83 5.26
CA LEU A 127 -15.14 -2.91 5.39
C LEU A 127 -15.64 -3.98 6.37
N ARG A 128 -15.72 -5.23 5.90
CA ARG A 128 -16.15 -6.40 6.68
C ARG A 128 -15.03 -7.39 6.97
N TYR A 129 -13.97 -7.37 6.17
CA TYR A 129 -12.83 -8.24 6.36
C TYR A 129 -11.52 -7.55 5.96
N SER A 130 -10.45 -7.74 6.73
CA SER A 130 -9.09 -7.39 6.30
C SER A 130 -8.04 -8.42 6.73
N GLY A 131 -7.08 -8.74 5.85
CA GLY A 131 -5.91 -9.55 6.18
C GLY A 131 -5.47 -10.52 5.08
N ALA A 132 -4.98 -11.69 5.47
CA ALA A 132 -4.48 -12.74 4.57
C ALA A 132 -5.62 -13.65 4.07
N PRO A 133 -5.58 -14.17 2.82
CA PRO A 133 -6.67 -14.98 2.26
C PRO A 133 -6.93 -16.30 3.01
N ASP A 134 -5.88 -16.90 3.58
CA ASP A 134 -5.92 -18.08 4.47
C ASP A 134 -4.68 -18.10 5.38
N GLY A 135 -4.52 -19.19 6.13
CA GLY A 135 -3.51 -19.32 7.18
C GLY A 135 -2.20 -19.96 6.75
N ASP A 136 -2.01 -20.30 5.47
CA ASP A 136 -0.70 -20.73 4.99
C ASP A 136 -0.55 -20.55 3.48
N HIS A 137 0.38 -19.68 3.09
CA HIS A 137 0.75 -19.50 1.70
C HIS A 137 1.40 -20.74 1.06
N ASP A 138 1.98 -21.65 1.85
CA ASP A 138 2.63 -22.87 1.35
C ASP A 138 1.66 -24.06 1.22
N ASP A 139 0.46 -23.96 1.81
CA ASP A 139 -0.58 -25.01 1.73
C ASP A 139 -1.72 -24.59 0.78
N PRO A 140 -1.65 -24.96 -0.51
CA PRO A 140 -2.71 -24.63 -1.47
C PRO A 140 -4.06 -25.28 -1.12
N ALA A 141 -4.09 -26.33 -0.29
CA ALA A 141 -5.34 -27.00 0.10
C ALA A 141 -6.23 -26.12 0.99
N GLN A 142 -5.68 -25.04 1.58
CA GLN A 142 -6.48 -24.08 2.34
C GLN A 142 -7.37 -23.21 1.45
N ASP A 143 -7.12 -23.14 0.13
CA ASP A 143 -8.01 -22.54 -0.88
C ASP A 143 -8.65 -21.20 -0.47
N ALA A 144 -7.86 -20.27 0.10
CA ALA A 144 -8.36 -18.98 0.56
C ALA A 144 -9.56 -19.07 1.52
N ALA A 145 -9.60 -20.10 2.38
CA ALA A 145 -10.74 -20.43 3.23
C ALA A 145 -11.24 -19.26 4.09
N TRP A 146 -10.36 -18.37 4.57
CA TRP A 146 -10.78 -17.22 5.37
C TRP A 146 -11.49 -16.16 4.52
N LEU A 147 -10.96 -15.85 3.34
CA LEU A 147 -11.62 -14.97 2.37
C LEU A 147 -12.98 -15.54 1.92
N ARG A 148 -13.02 -16.83 1.56
CA ARG A 148 -14.27 -17.49 1.13
C ARG A 148 -15.33 -17.50 2.23
N ALA A 149 -14.93 -17.76 3.48
CA ALA A 149 -15.83 -17.71 4.63
C ALA A 149 -16.37 -16.28 4.85
N ALA A 150 -15.51 -15.26 4.78
CA ALA A 150 -15.93 -13.87 4.91
C ALA A 150 -16.95 -13.47 3.83
N LEU A 151 -16.71 -13.83 2.56
CA LEU A 151 -17.67 -13.61 1.48
C LEU A 151 -19.01 -14.31 1.73
N ALA A 152 -18.97 -15.57 2.19
CA ALA A 152 -20.18 -16.32 2.51
C ALA A 152 -21.00 -15.70 3.65
N ASP A 153 -20.35 -15.11 4.64
CA ASP A 153 -21.01 -14.38 5.72
C ASP A 153 -21.60 -13.05 5.22
N VAL A 154 -20.84 -12.25 4.46
CA VAL A 154 -21.30 -10.98 3.89
C VAL A 154 -22.51 -11.18 2.98
N LEU A 155 -22.46 -12.13 2.04
CA LEU A 155 -23.59 -12.38 1.13
C LEU A 155 -24.83 -12.90 1.85
N ALA A 156 -24.66 -13.54 3.01
CA ALA A 156 -25.76 -14.01 3.83
C ALA A 156 -26.26 -12.96 4.85
N GLY A 157 -25.67 -11.75 4.87
CA GLY A 157 -26.00 -10.72 5.85
C GLY A 157 -25.65 -11.10 7.29
N ARG A 158 -24.67 -11.99 7.49
CA ARG A 158 -24.17 -12.40 8.81
C ARG A 158 -22.95 -11.59 9.22
N GLU A 159 -22.69 -11.56 10.52
CA GLU A 159 -21.41 -11.09 11.05
C GLU A 159 -20.28 -12.02 10.58
N VAL A 160 -19.20 -11.44 10.06
CA VAL A 160 -18.03 -12.20 9.60
C VAL A 160 -17.34 -12.80 10.82
N ALA A 161 -17.25 -14.14 10.89
CA ALA A 161 -16.72 -14.83 12.07
C ALA A 161 -15.24 -14.50 12.38
N ARG A 162 -14.45 -14.17 11.35
CA ARG A 162 -13.05 -13.75 11.45
C ARG A 162 -12.84 -12.46 10.67
N PRO A 163 -13.26 -11.30 11.20
CA PRO A 163 -13.26 -10.05 10.46
C PRO A 163 -11.84 -9.49 10.23
N VAL A 164 -10.89 -9.87 11.07
CA VAL A 164 -9.48 -9.45 10.94
C VAL A 164 -8.58 -10.66 11.05
N THR A 165 -7.67 -10.80 10.09
CA THR A 165 -6.55 -11.73 10.16
C THR A 165 -5.24 -10.96 10.00
N SER A 166 -4.12 -11.55 10.44
CA SER A 166 -2.83 -10.91 10.25
C SER A 166 -2.51 -10.88 8.75
N PRO A 167 -2.22 -9.71 8.16
CA PRO A 167 -1.67 -9.69 6.81
C PRO A 167 -0.30 -10.37 6.82
N ALA A 168 -0.03 -11.21 5.83
CA ALA A 168 1.26 -11.84 5.67
C ALA A 168 1.69 -11.72 4.22
N GLY A 169 2.96 -11.46 4.00
CA GLY A 169 3.48 -11.12 2.69
C GLY A 169 4.71 -10.24 2.75
N CYS A 170 5.26 -9.93 1.58
CA CYS A 170 6.24 -8.85 1.50
C CYS A 170 5.55 -7.52 1.81
N SER A 171 6.26 -6.60 2.47
CA SER A 171 5.75 -5.25 2.66
C SER A 171 5.52 -4.56 1.32
N VAL A 172 4.51 -3.68 1.24
CA VAL A 172 4.33 -2.77 0.09
C VAL A 172 5.64 -2.01 -0.15
N LYS A 173 6.05 -1.93 -1.42
CA LYS A 173 7.30 -1.28 -1.84
C LYS A 173 7.07 0.19 -2.06
N TRP A 174 7.05 0.94 -0.96
CA TRP A 174 6.84 2.38 -0.96
C TRP A 174 7.98 3.13 -1.64
N ARG A 175 7.62 4.09 -2.50
CA ARG A 175 8.54 5.06 -3.08
C ARG A 175 8.96 6.05 -2.01
N VAL A 176 10.25 6.15 -1.74
CA VAL A 176 10.82 7.17 -0.86
C VAL A 176 11.55 8.21 -1.70
N GLU A 177 11.11 9.46 -1.60
CA GLU A 177 11.60 10.57 -2.41
C GLU A 177 12.13 11.71 -1.54
N LEU A 178 13.28 12.26 -1.92
CA LEU A 178 13.76 13.56 -1.49
C LEU A 178 13.56 14.56 -2.63
N LEU A 179 12.59 15.45 -2.47
CA LEU A 179 12.35 16.54 -3.42
C LEU A 179 13.22 17.74 -3.05
N TRP A 180 13.84 18.35 -4.05
CA TRP A 180 14.68 19.55 -3.88
C TRP A 180 14.61 20.45 -5.11
N TRP A 181 15.15 21.67 -5.05
CA TRP A 181 15.30 22.53 -6.23
C TRP A 181 16.75 22.99 -6.35
N ALA A 182 17.19 23.37 -7.55
CA ALA A 182 18.59 23.66 -7.89
C ALA A 182 19.37 24.53 -6.87
N GLY A 183 18.72 25.51 -6.25
CA GLY A 183 19.33 26.43 -5.29
C GLY A 183 19.22 26.00 -3.82
N CYS A 184 18.84 24.76 -3.51
CA CYS A 184 18.79 24.29 -2.13
C CYS A 184 20.20 24.06 -1.55
N PRO A 185 20.63 24.84 -0.54
CA PRO A 185 21.97 24.68 0.03
C PRO A 185 22.10 23.43 0.92
N THR A 186 20.98 22.86 1.36
CA THR A 186 20.92 21.77 2.35
C THR A 186 20.49 20.43 1.75
N HIS A 187 20.35 20.34 0.43
CA HIS A 187 19.94 19.13 -0.29
C HIS A 187 20.82 17.91 0.08
N GLY A 188 22.15 18.05 -0.02
CA GLY A 188 23.06 16.94 0.31
C GLY A 188 22.95 16.49 1.76
N GLN A 189 22.83 17.44 2.69
CA GLN A 189 22.66 17.13 4.12
C GLN A 189 21.31 16.44 4.39
N ALA A 190 20.26 16.80 3.65
CA ALA A 190 18.96 16.15 3.73
C ALA A 190 19.02 14.71 3.22
N ALA A 191 19.73 14.48 2.12
CA ALA A 191 19.92 13.15 1.55
C ALA A 191 20.70 12.24 2.51
N ASP A 192 21.78 12.76 3.11
CA ASP A 192 22.55 12.03 4.11
C ASP A 192 21.72 11.74 5.37
N LEU A 193 20.91 12.70 5.83
CA LEU A 193 20.00 12.50 6.97
C LEU A 193 18.99 11.39 6.69
N LEU A 194 18.34 11.42 5.52
CA LEU A 194 17.35 10.43 5.13
C LEU A 194 17.94 9.02 5.07
N ARG A 195 19.09 8.85 4.41
CA ARG A 195 19.77 7.56 4.30
C ARG A 195 20.18 7.02 5.67
N ARG A 196 20.85 7.84 6.49
CA ARG A 196 21.25 7.42 7.85
C ARG A 196 20.06 6.99 8.70
N VAL A 197 18.97 7.76 8.69
CA VAL A 197 17.78 7.41 9.48
C VAL A 197 17.13 6.12 8.97
N LEU A 198 17.10 5.88 7.65
CA LEU A 198 16.62 4.60 7.12
C LEU A 198 17.51 3.43 7.55
N ASP A 199 18.84 3.60 7.51
CA ASP A 199 19.80 2.59 7.96
C ASP A 199 19.62 2.27 9.46
N ASP A 200 19.50 3.30 10.30
CA ASP A 200 19.29 3.17 11.75
C ASP A 200 17.96 2.46 12.08
N LEU A 201 16.96 2.59 11.20
CA LEU A 201 15.67 1.88 11.30
C LEU A 201 15.73 0.43 10.79
N GLY A 202 16.87 -0.03 10.26
CA GLY A 202 16.98 -1.33 9.59
C GLY A 202 16.20 -1.38 8.27
N ARG A 203 16.17 -0.25 7.56
CA ARG A 203 15.47 -0.02 6.28
C ARG A 203 16.42 0.41 5.16
N GLY A 204 17.70 0.07 5.27
CA GLY A 204 18.73 0.42 4.28
C GLY A 204 18.51 -0.22 2.90
N GLU A 205 17.62 -1.21 2.80
CA GLU A 205 17.18 -1.77 1.52
C GLU A 205 16.25 -0.84 0.72
N VAL A 206 15.69 0.19 1.35
CA VAL A 206 14.73 1.08 0.71
C VAL A 206 15.47 2.04 -0.23
N HIS A 207 15.17 1.95 -1.52
CA HIS A 207 15.69 2.90 -2.51
C HIS A 207 15.16 4.32 -2.26
N VAL A 208 16.08 5.29 -2.19
CA VAL A 208 15.77 6.72 -2.05
C VAL A 208 15.99 7.42 -3.37
N ALA A 209 14.92 7.92 -3.98
CA ALA A 209 14.99 8.73 -5.18
C ALA A 209 15.18 10.21 -4.82
N GLU A 210 16.23 10.85 -5.35
CA GLU A 210 16.40 12.30 -5.28
C GLU A 210 15.81 12.94 -6.54
N ARG A 211 14.87 13.87 -6.37
CA ARG A 211 14.17 14.51 -7.49
C ARG A 211 14.30 16.03 -7.42
N GLU A 212 14.92 16.58 -8.44
CA GLU A 212 14.94 18.03 -8.67
C GLU A 212 13.58 18.50 -9.21
N VAL A 213 12.96 19.42 -8.50
CA VAL A 213 11.75 20.15 -8.87
C VAL A 213 12.19 21.41 -9.62
N ARG A 214 11.84 21.50 -10.90
CA ARG A 214 12.40 22.50 -11.82
C ARG A 214 11.46 23.65 -12.13
N SER A 215 10.18 23.52 -11.78
CA SER A 215 9.17 24.54 -12.11
C SER A 215 8.11 24.65 -11.02
N ARG A 216 7.38 25.78 -11.00
CA ARG A 216 6.23 25.97 -10.12
C ARG A 216 5.08 25.01 -10.44
N GLU A 217 4.91 24.65 -11.71
CA GLU A 217 3.91 23.66 -12.12
C GLU A 217 4.23 22.28 -11.56
N GLU A 218 5.49 21.85 -11.68
CA GLU A 218 5.95 20.60 -11.10
C GLU A 218 5.83 20.63 -9.57
N ALA A 219 6.19 21.75 -8.93
CA ALA A 219 6.02 21.93 -7.49
C ALA A 219 4.55 21.76 -7.09
N ALA A 220 3.61 22.35 -7.84
CA ALA A 220 2.18 22.22 -7.60
C ALA A 220 1.70 20.77 -7.72
N ARG A 221 2.11 20.04 -8.77
CA ARG A 221 1.74 18.63 -8.97
C ARG A 221 2.27 17.72 -7.87
N LEU A 222 3.47 17.99 -7.36
CA LEU A 222 4.10 17.18 -6.31
C LEU A 222 3.73 17.60 -4.89
N GLY A 223 2.97 18.68 -4.73
CA GLY A 223 2.70 19.28 -3.41
C GLY A 223 3.99 19.67 -2.70
N PHE A 224 4.93 20.31 -3.41
CA PHE A 224 6.27 20.65 -2.92
C PHE A 224 6.30 22.05 -2.28
N PRO A 225 6.22 22.19 -0.95
CA PRO A 225 6.19 23.50 -0.28
C PRO A 225 7.57 24.21 -0.29
N GLY A 226 8.64 23.50 -0.61
CA GLY A 226 10.02 24.00 -0.63
C GLY A 226 11.02 22.87 -0.37
N SER A 227 12.31 23.16 -0.58
CA SER A 227 13.38 22.18 -0.36
C SER A 227 14.00 22.28 1.03
N PRO A 228 14.43 21.14 1.62
CA PRO A 228 14.14 19.78 1.18
C PRO A 228 12.69 19.40 1.48
N THR A 229 12.16 18.37 0.82
CA THR A 229 10.87 17.76 1.16
C THR A 229 11.00 16.25 1.11
N PHE A 230 10.67 15.57 2.21
CA PHE A 230 10.75 14.11 2.34
C PHE A 230 9.37 13.53 2.08
N GLN A 231 9.26 12.65 1.08
CA GLN A 231 8.01 11.99 0.74
C GLN A 231 8.11 10.47 0.83
N VAL A 232 7.01 9.84 1.24
CA VAL A 232 6.79 8.39 1.10
C VAL A 232 5.46 8.19 0.39
N GLY A 233 5.49 7.46 -0.73
CA GLY A 233 4.32 7.26 -1.60
C GLY A 233 3.64 8.57 -1.98
N ARG A 234 4.41 9.58 -2.41
CA ARG A 234 3.92 10.92 -2.80
C ARG A 234 3.28 11.75 -1.69
N ARG A 235 3.42 11.32 -0.43
CA ARG A 235 2.95 12.08 0.74
C ARG A 235 4.12 12.70 1.47
N ASP A 236 4.04 14.01 1.68
CA ASP A 236 4.95 14.74 2.56
C ASP A 236 4.88 14.23 4.00
N LEU A 237 6.03 13.87 4.57
CA LEU A 237 6.15 13.40 5.95
C LEU A 237 5.97 14.53 6.99
N PHE A 238 6.07 15.80 6.57
CA PHE A 238 6.02 16.98 7.44
C PHE A 238 5.02 18.04 6.92
N PRO A 239 3.76 17.67 6.60
CA PRO A 239 2.85 18.56 5.87
C PRO A 239 2.74 19.95 6.50
N VAL A 240 2.81 20.98 5.66
CA VAL A 240 2.69 22.39 6.04
C VAL A 240 1.61 23.06 5.21
N ASP A 241 0.93 24.05 5.79
CA ASP A 241 0.01 24.91 5.07
C ASP A 241 0.80 26.03 4.37
N ALA A 242 1.47 25.67 3.27
CA ALA A 242 2.25 26.58 2.45
C ALA A 242 2.05 26.26 0.97
N PRO A 243 1.95 27.29 0.09
CA PRO A 243 1.79 27.05 -1.33
C PRO A 243 3.06 26.41 -1.92
N PRO A 244 2.93 25.52 -2.91
CA PRO A 244 4.08 24.93 -3.56
C PRO A 244 4.97 25.98 -4.26
N ALA A 245 6.28 25.92 -4.01
CA ALA A 245 7.23 26.89 -4.52
C ALA A 245 8.67 26.36 -4.59
N LEU A 246 9.47 26.93 -5.51
CA LEU A 246 10.92 26.72 -5.56
C LEU A 246 11.60 27.62 -4.52
N THR A 247 11.47 27.24 -3.25
CA THR A 247 11.95 28.02 -2.09
C THR A 247 12.62 27.13 -1.05
N CYS A 248 13.23 27.73 -0.04
CA CYS A 248 13.72 27.01 1.13
C CYS A 248 12.54 26.67 2.06
N ARG A 249 12.53 25.43 2.55
CA ARG A 249 11.60 24.97 3.58
C ARG A 249 12.20 25.16 4.96
N VAL A 250 11.33 25.42 5.93
CA VAL A 250 11.67 25.48 7.34
C VAL A 250 10.93 24.38 8.09
N TYR A 251 11.66 23.66 8.93
CA TYR A 251 11.15 22.64 9.83
C TYR A 251 11.13 23.19 11.26
N ALA A 252 10.00 22.99 11.93
CA ALA A 252 9.90 23.20 13.36
C ALA A 252 10.54 22.01 14.09
N ARG A 253 11.45 22.28 15.02
CA ARG A 253 12.11 21.27 15.85
C ARG A 253 11.45 21.13 17.21
N ALA A 254 11.69 19.98 17.86
CA ALA A 254 11.13 19.70 19.19
C ALA A 254 11.59 20.71 20.25
N ASP A 255 12.76 21.33 20.07
CA ASP A 255 13.30 22.38 20.93
C ASP A 255 12.74 23.79 20.66
N GLY A 256 11.77 23.91 19.76
CA GLY A 256 11.12 25.17 19.38
C GLY A 256 11.91 26.02 18.38
N ARG A 257 13.10 25.59 17.94
CA ARG A 257 13.89 26.31 16.93
C ARG A 257 13.43 25.95 15.51
N SER A 258 13.64 26.89 14.61
CA SER A 258 13.48 26.68 13.16
C SER A 258 14.78 26.19 12.55
N SER A 259 14.69 25.24 11.62
CA SER A 259 15.84 24.64 10.94
C SER A 259 15.56 24.34 9.47
N PRO A 260 16.55 24.34 8.58
CA PRO A 260 16.37 23.89 7.20
C PRO A 260 16.19 22.36 7.08
N LEU A 261 16.38 21.60 8.16
CA LEU A 261 16.19 20.14 8.24
C LEU A 261 15.40 19.74 9.50
N PRO A 262 14.56 18.70 9.42
CA PRO A 262 13.89 18.14 10.59
C PRO A 262 14.89 17.51 11.56
N ASP A 263 14.43 17.20 12.77
CA ASP A 263 15.19 16.37 13.69
C ASP A 263 15.20 14.90 13.21
N ALA A 264 16.30 14.19 13.50
CA ALA A 264 16.46 12.80 13.06
C ALA A 264 15.38 11.90 13.68
N ASP A 265 15.07 12.10 14.96
CA ASP A 265 14.05 11.32 15.68
C ASP A 265 12.64 11.54 15.11
N ASP A 266 12.31 12.79 14.74
CA ASP A 266 11.03 13.11 14.10
C ASP A 266 10.93 12.44 12.72
N LEU A 267 11.99 12.54 11.91
CA LEU A 267 12.04 11.85 10.62
C LEU A 267 11.94 10.33 10.80
N ALA A 268 12.62 9.76 11.80
CA ALA A 268 12.58 8.34 12.10
C ALA A 268 11.18 7.87 12.49
N ALA A 269 10.48 8.64 13.33
CA ALA A 269 9.10 8.34 13.72
C ALA A 269 8.16 8.33 12.51
N ARG A 270 8.26 9.34 11.63
CA ARG A 270 7.44 9.44 10.41
C ARG A 270 7.74 8.33 9.41
N LEU A 271 9.02 7.98 9.22
CA LEU A 271 9.42 6.88 8.34
C LEU A 271 8.95 5.52 8.87
N ARG A 272 9.05 5.27 10.18
CA ARG A 272 8.54 4.04 10.81
C ARG A 272 7.05 3.89 10.58
N GLU A 273 6.29 4.98 10.75
CA GLU A 273 4.86 5.01 10.52
C GLU A 273 4.52 4.77 9.03
N ALA A 274 5.19 5.47 8.12
CA ALA A 274 4.90 5.42 6.68
C ALA A 274 5.34 4.11 6.00
N LEU A 275 6.40 3.47 6.52
CA LEU A 275 6.97 2.22 5.98
C LEU A 275 6.60 1.01 6.82
N THR A 276 5.54 1.08 7.63
CA THR A 276 5.10 0.01 8.53
C THR A 276 5.08 -1.34 7.80
N ARG A 277 5.80 -2.32 8.33
CA ARG A 277 5.81 -3.69 7.81
C ARG A 277 4.68 -4.49 8.45
N PRO A 278 4.15 -5.54 7.77
CA PRO A 278 3.00 -6.29 8.27
C PRO A 278 3.18 -6.82 9.70
N TRP A 279 4.37 -7.34 10.02
CA TRP A 279 4.71 -7.89 11.33
C TRP A 279 4.98 -6.85 12.42
N GLU A 280 4.96 -5.56 12.08
CA GLU A 280 5.06 -4.45 13.03
C GLU A 280 3.66 -3.96 13.46
N LEU A 281 2.58 -4.50 12.87
CA LEU A 281 1.22 -4.10 13.19
C LEU A 281 0.81 -4.55 14.61
N PRO A 282 0.03 -3.71 15.33
CA PRO A 282 -0.53 -4.11 16.62
C PRO A 282 -1.39 -5.38 16.49
N GLY A 283 -1.14 -6.36 17.36
CA GLY A 283 -1.89 -7.62 17.36
C GLY A 283 -1.56 -8.56 16.20
N TRP A 284 -0.52 -8.28 15.42
CA TRP A 284 -0.05 -9.19 14.38
C TRP A 284 0.44 -10.51 15.00
N VAL A 285 0.07 -11.62 14.36
CA VAL A 285 0.43 -12.97 14.76
C VAL A 285 0.94 -13.78 13.57
N ASP A 286 2.09 -14.44 13.74
CA ASP A 286 2.60 -15.42 12.77
C ASP A 286 1.77 -16.70 12.88
N PHE A 287 0.75 -16.83 12.04
CA PHE A 287 -0.14 -17.98 12.04
C PHE A 287 0.57 -19.30 11.69
N ARG A 288 1.76 -19.26 11.05
CA ARG A 288 2.59 -20.47 10.81
C ARG A 288 3.20 -21.04 12.08
N ARG A 289 3.37 -20.22 13.13
CA ARG A 289 3.90 -20.67 14.42
C ARG A 289 2.83 -21.20 15.36
N GLN A 290 1.55 -20.99 15.04
CA GLN A 290 0.43 -21.45 15.86
C GLN A 290 0.07 -22.92 15.60
N THR A 291 0.43 -23.47 14.43
CA THR A 291 0.22 -24.90 14.10
C THR A 291 1.24 -25.83 14.75
N ALA A 292 2.32 -25.29 15.33
CA ALA A 292 3.25 -26.04 16.18
C ALA A 292 2.64 -26.27 17.57
N SER A 293 1.64 -27.16 17.66
CA SER A 293 1.28 -27.74 18.96
C SER A 293 2.45 -28.58 19.48
N PRO A 294 2.77 -28.53 20.78
CA PRO A 294 3.77 -29.41 21.36
C PRO A 294 3.23 -30.85 21.28
N SER A 295 3.95 -31.69 20.55
CA SER A 295 3.81 -33.14 20.56
C SER A 295 4.13 -33.72 21.94
#